data_AF-A0A7R9EKU1-F1
#
_entry.id   AF-A0A7R9EKU1-F1
#
_cell.length_a   1.000
_cell.length_b   1.000
_cell.length_c   1.000
_cell.angle_alpha   90.00
_cell.angle_beta   90.00
_cell.angle_gamma   90.00
#
_symmetry.space_group_name_H-M   'P 1'
#
loop_
_entity.id
_entity.type
_entity.pdbx_description
1 polymer ?
#
loop_
_entity_poly.entity_id
_entity_poly.type
_entity_poly.pdbx_seq_one_letter_code
_entity_poly.pdbx_strand_id
1 'polypeptide(L)'
;NSTPGYSDKVVCRECSLYTHKGHLCEPASRVAHVYTSRVKEAVERARPLSEQALVSLERLKVMENRIEVRCSQVQAEVQKFVELYMLALKEHGRSLQLQLQQARESKLLNLHSQQMNLQRRGEDARTAVRFAEDLLTDGSQIELLSFVGPILHRLDWCLGKNKGPDSDGLVEARESDCIQFLPGERAGIVDSFTMYGVITTQTVSPQHCILNTDIGGSFYDHTMGYSTLGPPDSSELPGHDPLPANVPSITPGEP
;
A
#
# COMPACT_ATOMS: atom_id res chain seq x y z
N ASN A 1 -17.34 -59.63 59.90
CA ASN A 1 -16.52 -60.07 58.75
C ASN A 1 -15.18 -59.36 58.79
N SER A 2 -14.27 -59.89 59.60
CA SER A 2 -12.92 -59.36 59.75
C SER A 2 -12.05 -60.01 58.68
N THR A 3 -11.68 -59.25 57.65
CA THR A 3 -10.65 -59.67 56.70
C THR A 3 -9.39 -60.04 57.49
N PRO A 4 -8.80 -61.25 57.31
CA PRO A 4 -7.59 -61.61 58.03
C PRO A 4 -6.48 -60.65 57.60
N GLY A 5 -6.11 -59.75 58.51
CA GLY A 5 -5.08 -58.74 58.28
C GLY A 5 -3.72 -59.42 58.15
N TYR A 6 -3.24 -59.55 56.92
CA TYR A 6 -1.83 -59.80 56.65
C TYR A 6 -1.05 -58.60 57.18
N SER A 7 -0.34 -58.74 58.30
CA SER A 7 0.60 -57.72 58.75
C SER A 7 1.96 -58.01 58.11
N ASP A 8 2.38 -57.20 57.14
CA ASP A 8 3.72 -57.25 56.52
C ASP A 8 4.80 -56.74 57.49
N LYS A 9 4.92 -57.37 58.66
CA LYS A 9 5.87 -56.99 59.71
C LYS A 9 6.63 -58.23 60.17
N VAL A 10 7.95 -58.10 60.28
CA VAL A 10 8.80 -59.15 60.84
C VAL A 10 8.60 -59.18 62.36
N VAL A 11 8.33 -60.36 62.90
CA VAL A 11 8.10 -60.57 64.34
C VAL A 11 9.08 -61.63 64.86
N CYS A 12 9.55 -61.48 66.10
CA CYS A 12 10.36 -62.51 66.73
C CYS A 12 9.49 -63.72 67.13
N ARG A 13 10.15 -64.84 67.46
CA ARG A 13 9.48 -66.10 67.82
C ARG A 13 8.57 -65.98 69.05
N GLU A 14 8.91 -65.14 70.02
CA GLU A 14 8.06 -64.92 71.20
C GLU A 14 6.81 -64.09 70.83
N CYS A 15 6.99 -63.02 70.04
CA CYS A 15 5.86 -62.20 69.58
C CYS A 15 4.87 -62.98 68.72
N SER A 16 5.32 -63.97 67.94
CA SER A 16 4.40 -64.82 67.16
C SER A 16 3.52 -65.73 68.03
N LEU A 17 3.99 -66.10 69.23
CA LEU A 17 3.28 -66.97 70.16
C LEU A 17 2.29 -66.21 71.06
N TYR A 18 2.65 -65.00 71.49
CA TYR A 18 1.86 -64.24 72.46
C TYR A 18 1.01 -63.13 71.84
N THR A 19 1.56 -62.38 70.89
CA THR A 19 0.94 -61.15 70.37
C THR A 19 0.23 -61.36 69.04
N HIS A 20 0.74 -62.28 68.20
CA HIS A 20 0.19 -62.60 66.87
C HIS A 20 -0.45 -63.99 66.82
N LYS A 21 -0.94 -64.48 67.96
CA LYS A 21 -1.55 -65.80 68.09
C LYS A 21 -2.80 -65.91 67.20
N GLY A 22 -2.78 -66.85 66.26
CA GLY A 22 -3.86 -67.05 65.29
C GLY A 22 -3.66 -66.36 63.93
N HIS A 23 -2.57 -65.60 63.74
CA HIS A 23 -2.17 -65.10 62.43
C HIS A 23 -1.25 -66.11 61.73
N LEU A 24 -1.33 -66.17 60.39
CA LEU A 24 -0.42 -66.99 59.59
C LEU A 24 0.99 -66.38 59.65
N CYS A 25 1.94 -67.10 60.24
CA CYS A 25 3.35 -66.73 60.26
C CYS A 25 4.12 -67.62 59.28
N GLU A 26 4.66 -67.02 58.22
CA GLU A 26 5.57 -67.72 57.31
C GLU A 26 7.04 -67.43 57.66
N PRO A 27 7.98 -68.34 57.31
CA PRO A 27 9.40 -68.09 57.49
C PRO A 27 9.84 -66.83 56.74
N ALA A 28 10.56 -65.95 57.44
CA ALA A 28 11.04 -64.69 56.87
C ALA A 28 11.85 -64.90 55.59
N SER A 29 12.62 -66.00 55.48
CA SER A 29 13.39 -66.34 54.28
C SER A 29 12.52 -66.59 53.04
N ARG A 30 11.37 -67.28 53.21
CA ARG A 30 10.42 -67.57 52.12
C ARG A 30 9.71 -66.30 51.66
N VAL A 31 9.21 -65.52 52.61
CA VAL A 31 8.53 -64.24 52.34
C VAL A 31 9.50 -63.24 51.71
N ALA A 32 10.73 -63.16 52.21
CA ALA A 32 11.80 -62.34 51.64
C ALA A 32 12.11 -62.72 50.19
N HIS A 33 12.16 -64.01 49.85
CA HIS A 33 12.36 -64.45 48.47
C HIS A 33 11.22 -63.98 47.54
N VAL A 34 9.96 -64.16 47.96
CA VAL A 34 8.79 -63.73 47.16
C VAL A 34 8.77 -62.22 46.96
N TYR A 35 8.96 -61.43 48.03
CA TYR A 35 8.98 -59.97 47.92
C TYR A 35 10.21 -59.48 47.15
N THR A 36 11.37 -60.14 47.28
CA THR A 36 12.55 -59.81 46.46
C THR A 36 12.27 -60.00 44.98
N SER A 37 11.62 -61.09 44.56
CA SER A 37 11.22 -61.29 43.16
C SER A 37 10.21 -60.23 42.70
N ARG A 38 9.19 -59.91 43.52
CA ARG A 38 8.20 -58.87 43.19
C ARG A 38 8.82 -57.49 43.06
N VAL A 39 9.79 -57.15 43.92
CA VAL A 39 10.53 -55.89 43.84
C VAL A 39 11.40 -55.86 42.58
N LYS A 40 12.10 -56.95 42.25
CA LYS A 40 12.88 -57.05 41.00
C LYS A 40 11.99 -56.85 39.77
N GLU A 41 10.84 -57.52 39.69
CA GLU A 41 9.88 -57.32 38.60
C GLU A 41 9.34 -55.89 38.54
N ALA A 42 9.04 -55.27 39.69
CA ALA A 42 8.59 -53.88 39.74
C ALA A 42 9.68 -52.90 39.26
N VAL A 43 10.94 -53.14 39.63
CA VAL A 43 12.10 -52.36 39.16
C VAL A 43 12.26 -52.50 37.65
N GLU A 44 12.20 -53.71 37.11
CA GLU A 44 12.33 -53.92 35.65
C GLU A 44 11.18 -53.29 34.86
N ARG A 45 9.96 -53.24 35.41
CA ARG A 45 8.86 -52.48 34.80
C ARG A 45 9.01 -50.96 34.92
N ALA A 46 9.61 -50.46 35.99
CA ALA A 46 9.78 -49.03 36.24
C ALA A 46 10.98 -48.42 35.49
N ARG A 47 12.02 -49.21 35.22
CA ARG A 47 13.23 -48.79 34.49
C ARG A 47 12.93 -48.09 33.16
N PRO A 48 12.14 -48.65 32.22
CA PRO A 48 11.86 -47.99 30.95
C PRO A 48 11.07 -46.69 31.11
N LEU A 49 10.22 -46.56 32.14
CA LEU A 49 9.50 -45.30 32.42
C LEU A 49 10.48 -44.18 32.79
N SER A 50 11.48 -44.49 33.61
CA SER A 50 12.53 -43.53 33.99
C SER A 50 13.35 -43.09 32.77
N GLU A 51 13.75 -44.04 31.92
CA GLU A 51 14.52 -43.75 30.70
C GLU A 51 13.68 -42.93 29.70
N GLN A 52 12.42 -43.30 29.51
CA GLN A 52 11.49 -42.56 28.64
C GLN A 52 11.22 -41.15 29.14
N ALA A 53 11.14 -40.94 30.46
CA ALA A 53 10.98 -39.62 31.04
C ALA A 53 12.18 -38.71 30.70
N LEU A 54 13.41 -39.21 30.81
CA LEU A 54 14.63 -38.45 30.45
C LEU A 54 14.64 -38.08 28.96
N VAL A 55 14.31 -39.03 28.07
CA VAL A 55 14.21 -38.77 26.63
C VAL A 55 13.11 -37.74 26.33
N SER A 56 11.98 -37.82 27.03
CA SER A 56 10.86 -36.88 26.84
C SER A 56 11.23 -35.47 27.29
N LEU A 57 11.95 -35.34 28.41
CA LEU A 57 12.46 -34.05 28.88
C LEU A 57 13.42 -33.41 27.87
N GLU A 58 14.31 -34.20 27.26
CA GLU A 58 15.22 -33.69 26.24
C GLU A 58 14.46 -33.22 24.99
N ARG A 59 13.44 -33.98 24.57
CA ARG A 59 12.55 -33.56 23.47
C ARG A 59 11.82 -32.25 23.79
N LEU A 60 11.36 -32.06 25.03
CA LEU A 60 10.71 -30.82 25.46
C LEU A 60 11.68 -29.62 25.39
N LYS A 61 12.93 -29.78 25.83
CA LYS A 61 13.96 -28.72 25.74
C LYS A 61 14.27 -28.33 24.30
N VAL A 62 14.41 -29.32 23.40
CA VAL A 62 14.62 -29.05 21.97
C VAL A 62 13.42 -28.30 21.40
N MET A 63 12.20 -28.67 21.79
CA MET A 63 10.98 -28.00 21.35
C MET A 63 10.88 -26.57 21.88
N GLU A 64 11.23 -26.33 23.15
CA GLU A 64 11.30 -25.00 23.77
C GLU A 64 12.24 -24.08 22.97
N ASN A 65 13.47 -24.51 22.70
CA ASN A 65 14.42 -23.75 21.89
C ASN A 65 13.89 -23.50 20.46
N ARG A 66 13.26 -24.50 19.82
CA ARG A 66 12.64 -24.31 18.50
C ARG A 66 11.54 -23.26 18.52
N ILE A 67 10.74 -23.21 19.59
CA ILE A 67 9.70 -22.19 19.77
C ILE A 67 10.36 -20.81 19.92
N GLU A 68 11.37 -20.66 20.77
CA GLU A 68 12.09 -19.40 20.97
C GLU A 68 12.73 -18.87 19.68
N VAL A 69 13.40 -19.74 18.91
CA VAL A 69 13.97 -19.39 17.61
C VAL A 69 12.88 -18.97 16.65
N ARG A 70 11.74 -19.68 16.59
CA ARG A 70 10.66 -19.31 15.68
C ARG A 70 9.99 -18.00 16.08
N CYS A 71 9.79 -17.75 17.38
CA CYS A 71 9.31 -16.47 17.89
C CYS A 71 10.25 -15.33 17.48
N SER A 72 11.56 -15.52 17.65
CA SER A 72 12.56 -14.51 17.25
C SER A 72 12.54 -14.24 15.74
N GLN A 73 12.40 -15.28 14.92
CA GLN A 73 12.27 -15.13 13.46
C GLN A 73 11.02 -14.35 13.08
N VAL A 74 9.86 -14.72 13.62
CA VAL A 74 8.59 -14.03 13.33
C VAL A 74 8.65 -12.58 13.80
N GLN A 75 9.27 -12.30 14.96
CA GLN A 75 9.48 -10.94 15.42
C GLN A 75 10.31 -10.11 14.41
N ALA A 76 11.38 -10.69 13.87
CA ALA A 76 12.18 -10.03 12.84
C ALA A 76 11.40 -9.85 11.51
N GLU A 77 10.61 -10.84 11.11
CA GLU A 77 9.72 -10.76 9.93
C GLU A 77 8.71 -9.61 10.07
N VAL A 78 8.06 -9.49 11.24
CA VAL A 78 7.11 -8.40 11.55
C VAL A 78 7.80 -7.04 11.53
N GLN A 79 8.96 -6.92 12.18
CA GLN A 79 9.71 -5.67 12.22
C GLN A 79 10.09 -5.21 10.80
N LYS A 80 10.62 -6.13 9.99
CA LYS A 80 10.97 -5.86 8.58
C LYS A 80 9.74 -5.46 7.76
N PHE A 81 8.61 -6.13 7.95
CA PHE A 81 7.36 -5.79 7.26
C PHE A 81 6.92 -4.35 7.57
N VAL A 82 6.94 -3.95 8.85
CA VAL A 82 6.57 -2.59 9.27
C VAL A 82 7.53 -1.55 8.72
N GLU A 83 8.84 -1.82 8.71
CA GLU A 83 9.84 -0.94 8.12
C GLU A 83 9.61 -0.71 6.63
N LEU A 84 9.37 -1.77 5.86
CA LEU A 84 9.06 -1.68 4.44
C LEU A 84 7.76 -0.91 4.20
N TYR A 85 6.72 -1.15 5.00
CA TYR A 85 5.46 -0.41 4.88
C TYR A 85 5.64 1.09 5.15
N MET A 86 6.43 1.45 6.17
CA MET A 86 6.73 2.85 6.45
C MET A 86 7.53 3.53 5.33
N LEU A 87 8.45 2.81 4.69
CA LEU A 87 9.19 3.32 3.54
C LEU A 87 8.26 3.59 2.36
N ALA A 88 7.41 2.62 2.01
CA ALA A 88 6.41 2.78 0.94
C ALA A 88 5.45 3.95 1.24
N LEU A 89 5.02 4.09 2.49
CA LEU A 89 4.14 5.19 2.92
C LEU A 89 4.83 6.55 2.80
N LYS A 90 6.12 6.64 3.16
CA LYS A 90 6.91 7.87 3.03
C LYS A 90 7.11 8.26 1.55
N GLU A 91 7.38 7.28 0.70
CA GLU A 91 7.54 7.52 -0.74
C GLU A 91 6.22 7.98 -1.37
N HIS A 92 5.11 7.33 -1.03
CA HIS A 92 3.78 7.77 -1.43
C HIS A 92 3.49 9.21 -0.98
N GLY A 93 3.83 9.54 0.28
CA GLY A 93 3.70 10.89 0.80
C GLY A 93 4.52 11.92 0.01
N ARG A 94 5.75 11.58 -0.40
CA ARG A 94 6.58 12.42 -1.27
C ARG A 94 5.95 12.60 -2.65
N SER A 95 5.45 11.51 -3.24
CA SER A 95 4.76 11.54 -4.53
C SER A 95 3.54 12.46 -4.50
N LEU A 96 2.71 12.38 -3.46
CA LEU A 96 1.58 13.29 -3.27
C LEU A 96 2.02 14.76 -3.17
N GLN A 97 3.08 15.05 -2.42
CA GLN A 97 3.59 16.43 -2.35
C GLN A 97 4.06 16.94 -3.71
N LEU A 98 4.71 16.10 -4.52
CA LEU A 98 5.12 16.45 -5.87
C LEU A 98 3.91 16.70 -6.78
N GLN A 99 2.89 15.84 -6.73
CA GLN A 99 1.65 16.03 -7.48
C GLN A 99 0.95 17.34 -7.10
N LEU A 100 0.93 17.68 -5.81
CA LEU A 100 0.37 18.94 -5.32
C LEU A 100 1.12 20.15 -5.88
N GLN A 101 2.46 20.10 -5.87
CA GLN A 101 3.29 21.17 -6.42
C GLN A 101 3.07 21.34 -7.92
N GLN A 102 3.05 20.24 -8.67
CA GLN A 102 2.78 20.25 -10.12
C GLN A 102 1.38 20.80 -10.44
N ALA A 103 0.36 20.36 -9.70
CA ALA A 103 -1.01 20.86 -9.86
C ALA A 103 -1.10 22.37 -9.60
N ARG A 104 -0.42 22.84 -8.54
CA ARG A 104 -0.32 24.27 -8.21
C ARG A 104 0.37 25.05 -9.33
N GLU A 105 1.54 24.60 -9.76
CA GLU A 105 2.31 25.27 -10.81
C GLU A 105 1.51 25.35 -12.12
N SER A 106 0.91 24.24 -12.55
CA SER A 106 0.08 24.18 -13.74
C SER A 106 -1.10 25.15 -13.66
N LYS A 107 -1.86 25.17 -12.55
CA LYS A 107 -2.98 26.10 -12.38
C LYS A 107 -2.52 27.55 -12.34
N LEU A 108 -1.42 27.87 -11.67
CA LEU A 108 -0.88 29.23 -11.63
C LEU A 108 -0.39 29.71 -13.00
N LEU A 109 0.26 28.83 -13.77
CA LEU A 109 0.69 29.13 -15.14
C LEU A 109 -0.51 29.41 -16.06
N ASN A 110 -1.56 28.59 -15.97
CA ASN A 110 -2.80 28.81 -16.72
C ASN A 110 -3.46 30.15 -16.33
N LEU A 111 -3.56 30.42 -15.03
CA LEU A 111 -4.14 31.66 -14.52
C LEU A 111 -3.33 32.88 -14.98
N HIS A 112 -2.01 32.82 -14.94
CA HIS A 112 -1.17 33.91 -15.43
C HIS A 112 -1.33 34.13 -16.94
N SER A 113 -1.39 33.04 -17.72
CA SER A 113 -1.66 33.11 -19.17
C SER A 113 -3.01 33.78 -19.46
N GLN A 114 -4.07 33.41 -18.72
CA GLN A 114 -5.38 34.03 -18.84
C GLN A 114 -5.33 35.52 -18.46
N GLN A 115 -4.64 35.87 -17.38
CA GLN A 115 -4.45 37.27 -16.97
C GLN A 115 -3.76 38.10 -18.07
N MET A 116 -2.67 37.59 -18.64
CA MET A 116 -1.95 38.28 -19.72
C MET A 116 -2.81 38.42 -20.98
N ASN A 117 -3.59 37.39 -21.34
CA ASN A 117 -4.53 37.45 -22.45
C ASN A 117 -5.60 38.52 -22.22
N LEU A 118 -6.14 38.60 -20.99
CA LEU A 118 -7.15 39.59 -20.62
C LEU A 118 -6.62 41.01 -20.64
N GLN A 119 -5.42 41.22 -20.09
CA GLN A 119 -4.76 42.52 -20.12
C GLN A 119 -4.57 42.98 -21.58
N ARG A 120 -4.00 42.12 -22.43
CA ARG A 120 -3.81 42.43 -23.85
C ARG A 120 -5.11 42.78 -24.56
N ARG A 121 -6.16 41.97 -24.37
CA ARG A 121 -7.49 42.24 -24.95
C ARG A 121 -8.08 43.55 -24.44
N GLY A 122 -7.91 43.84 -23.15
CA GLY A 122 -8.35 45.09 -22.54
C GLY A 122 -7.63 46.30 -23.13
N GLU A 123 -6.32 46.21 -23.34
CA GLU A 123 -5.52 47.26 -23.98
C GLU A 123 -5.88 47.47 -25.44
N ASP A 124 -6.10 46.39 -26.19
CA ASP A 124 -6.56 46.42 -27.58
C ASP A 124 -7.93 47.11 -27.69
N ALA A 125 -8.88 46.75 -26.81
CA ALA A 125 -10.19 47.36 -26.76
C ALA A 125 -10.12 48.84 -26.36
N ARG A 126 -9.36 49.17 -25.32
CA ARG A 126 -9.15 50.56 -24.88
C ARG A 126 -8.56 51.44 -25.97
N THR A 127 -7.60 50.91 -26.74
CA THR A 127 -6.98 51.64 -27.85
C THR A 127 -7.96 51.86 -28.99
N ALA A 128 -8.76 50.85 -29.33
CA ALA A 128 -9.80 50.97 -30.37
C ALA A 128 -10.89 51.97 -29.97
N VAL A 129 -11.34 51.93 -28.72
CA VAL A 129 -12.33 52.89 -28.18
C VAL A 129 -11.78 54.30 -28.21
N ARG A 130 -10.56 54.52 -27.69
CA ARG A 130 -9.94 55.85 -27.70
C ARG A 130 -9.80 56.42 -29.13
N PHE A 131 -9.35 55.59 -30.07
CA PHE A 131 -9.26 56.03 -31.48
C PHE A 131 -10.64 56.39 -32.05
N ALA A 132 -11.69 55.61 -31.73
CA ALA A 132 -13.04 55.93 -32.16
C ALA A 132 -13.54 57.24 -31.53
N GLU A 133 -13.26 57.48 -30.25
CA GLU A 133 -13.61 58.72 -29.54
C GLU A 133 -12.88 59.93 -30.14
N ASP A 134 -11.57 59.82 -30.39
CA ASP A 134 -10.76 60.86 -31.03
C ASP A 134 -11.29 61.19 -32.44
N LEU A 135 -11.61 60.16 -33.24
CA LEU A 135 -12.17 60.33 -34.59
C LEU A 135 -13.56 60.99 -34.59
N LEU A 136 -14.39 60.69 -33.58
CA LEU A 136 -15.72 61.29 -33.43
C LEU A 136 -15.66 62.74 -32.92
N THR A 137 -14.65 63.08 -32.12
CA THR A 137 -14.52 64.39 -31.48
C THR A 137 -13.80 65.39 -32.39
N ASP A 138 -12.65 64.99 -32.94
CA ASP A 138 -11.72 65.88 -33.63
C ASP A 138 -11.60 65.58 -35.14
N GLY A 139 -12.13 64.45 -35.60
CA GLY A 139 -12.01 64.00 -36.99
C GLY A 139 -12.88 64.78 -37.98
N SER A 140 -12.34 65.00 -39.18
CA SER A 140 -13.12 65.56 -40.29
C SER A 140 -14.12 64.53 -40.85
N GLN A 141 -15.16 65.00 -41.54
CA GLN A 141 -16.16 64.12 -42.15
C GLN A 141 -15.56 63.14 -43.18
N ILE A 142 -14.50 63.54 -43.87
CA ILE A 142 -13.81 62.69 -44.85
C ILE A 142 -13.03 61.59 -44.13
N GLU A 143 -12.32 61.90 -43.04
CA GLU A 143 -11.62 60.91 -42.21
C GLU A 143 -12.63 59.94 -41.56
N LEU A 144 -13.74 60.44 -41.03
CA LEU A 144 -14.79 59.62 -40.45
C LEU A 144 -15.32 58.60 -41.47
N LEU A 145 -15.69 59.04 -42.68
CA LEU A 145 -16.16 58.15 -43.74
C LEU A 145 -15.08 57.17 -44.23
N SER A 146 -13.81 57.56 -44.16
CA SER A 146 -12.69 56.71 -44.58
C SER A 146 -12.38 55.61 -43.56
N PHE A 147 -12.59 55.87 -42.26
CA PHE A 147 -12.26 54.95 -41.17
C PHE A 147 -13.47 54.24 -40.54
N VAL A 148 -14.71 54.60 -40.88
CA VAL A 148 -15.93 54.02 -40.28
C VAL A 148 -16.00 52.49 -40.42
N GLY A 149 -15.66 51.93 -41.60
CA GLY A 149 -15.64 50.48 -41.81
C GLY A 149 -14.58 49.78 -40.95
N PRO A 150 -13.29 50.18 -41.07
CA PRO A 150 -12.21 49.63 -40.25
C PRO A 150 -12.45 49.73 -38.74
N ILE A 151 -12.97 50.86 -38.24
CA ILE A 151 -13.17 51.05 -36.80
C ILE A 151 -14.33 50.22 -36.27
N LEU A 152 -15.45 50.16 -36.99
CA LEU A 152 -16.58 49.30 -36.61
C LEU A 152 -16.16 47.83 -36.60
N HIS A 153 -15.43 47.38 -37.61
CA HIS A 153 -14.90 46.01 -37.64
C HIS A 153 -13.97 45.71 -36.45
N ARG A 154 -13.10 46.65 -36.07
CA ARG A 154 -12.21 46.49 -34.92
C ARG A 154 -12.97 46.45 -33.59
N LEU A 155 -13.97 47.31 -33.42
CA LEU A 155 -14.83 47.32 -32.23
C LEU A 155 -15.66 46.03 -32.13
N ASP A 156 -16.22 45.55 -33.23
CA ASP A 156 -16.96 44.28 -33.27
C ASP A 156 -16.05 43.07 -32.98
N TRP A 157 -14.78 43.11 -33.42
CA TRP A 157 -13.77 42.12 -33.05
C TRP A 157 -13.46 42.14 -31.55
N CYS A 158 -13.30 43.33 -30.95
CA CYS A 158 -13.08 43.48 -29.50
C CYS A 158 -14.27 42.98 -28.66
N LEU A 159 -15.49 43.22 -29.14
CA LEU A 159 -16.73 42.74 -28.52
C LEU A 159 -16.95 41.23 -28.69
N GLY A 160 -16.11 40.55 -29.46
CA GLY A 160 -16.23 39.10 -29.66
C GLY A 160 -17.41 38.69 -30.53
N LYS A 161 -18.10 39.63 -31.21
CA LYS A 161 -19.26 39.33 -32.08
C LYS A 161 -18.93 38.43 -33.27
N ASN A 162 -17.65 38.34 -33.63
CA ASN A 162 -17.12 37.45 -34.68
C ASN A 162 -16.57 36.12 -34.15
N LYS A 163 -16.76 35.80 -32.86
CA LYS A 163 -16.36 34.52 -32.27
C LYS A 163 -17.61 33.69 -31.95
N GLY A 164 -17.49 32.38 -32.08
CA GLY A 164 -18.60 31.42 -31.94
C GLY A 164 -19.29 31.46 -30.56
N PRO A 165 -20.41 30.72 -30.40
CA PRO A 165 -21.31 30.80 -29.24
C PRO A 165 -20.69 30.47 -27.87
N ASP A 166 -19.45 29.95 -27.82
CA ASP A 166 -18.77 29.54 -26.59
C ASP A 166 -17.88 30.63 -25.98
N SER A 167 -17.79 31.82 -26.59
CA SER A 167 -17.07 32.97 -26.03
C SER A 167 -18.05 34.04 -25.58
N ASP A 168 -18.74 33.78 -24.48
CA ASP A 168 -19.55 34.80 -23.82
C ASP A 168 -18.69 36.02 -23.48
N GLY A 169 -19.25 37.20 -23.72
CA GLY A 169 -18.58 38.50 -23.74
C GLY A 169 -18.14 39.01 -22.37
N LEU A 170 -18.33 38.22 -21.32
CA LEU A 170 -17.85 38.50 -19.98
C LEU A 170 -16.93 37.36 -19.55
N VAL A 171 -15.65 37.71 -19.35
CA VAL A 171 -14.60 36.74 -19.07
C VAL A 171 -14.76 36.27 -17.62
N GLU A 172 -15.51 35.21 -17.41
CA GLU A 172 -15.37 34.41 -16.20
C GLU A 172 -14.05 33.63 -16.27
N ALA A 173 -13.32 33.62 -15.14
CA ALA A 173 -12.13 32.81 -14.99
C ALA A 173 -12.51 31.35 -15.20
N ARG A 174 -12.03 30.74 -16.29
CA ARG A 174 -12.38 29.35 -16.65
C ARG A 174 -11.64 28.32 -15.79
N GLU A 175 -10.63 28.75 -15.03
CA GLU A 175 -9.87 27.86 -14.15
C GLU A 175 -10.61 27.68 -12.82
N SER A 176 -10.94 26.43 -12.49
CA SER A 176 -11.38 26.09 -11.14
C SER A 176 -10.22 26.16 -10.15
N ASP A 177 -10.47 26.70 -8.97
CA ASP A 177 -9.54 26.74 -7.84
C ASP A 177 -9.42 25.41 -7.09
N CYS A 178 -10.16 24.37 -7.49
CA CYS A 178 -10.18 23.13 -6.74
C CYS A 178 -8.85 22.36 -6.81
N ILE A 179 -8.29 22.14 -5.63
CA ILE A 179 -7.26 21.14 -5.36
C ILE A 179 -7.65 20.52 -4.01
N GLN A 180 -7.89 19.22 -3.99
CA GLN A 180 -8.36 18.53 -2.79
C GLN A 180 -7.58 17.24 -2.55
N PHE A 181 -7.34 16.93 -1.28
CA PHE A 181 -6.77 15.65 -0.87
C PHE A 181 -7.88 14.74 -0.35
N LEU A 182 -7.96 13.53 -0.90
CA LEU A 182 -8.97 12.53 -0.57
C LEU A 182 -8.30 11.35 0.14
N PRO A 183 -8.20 11.37 1.49
CA PRO A 183 -7.45 10.37 2.25
C PRO A 183 -8.04 8.96 2.19
N GLY A 184 -9.34 8.83 1.92
CA GLY A 184 -10.03 7.54 1.84
C GLY A 184 -9.95 6.86 0.47
N GLU A 185 -9.50 7.59 -0.56
CA GLU A 185 -9.44 7.07 -1.92
C GLU A 185 -8.18 6.22 -2.15
N ARG A 186 -8.34 5.13 -2.90
CA ARG A 186 -7.24 4.20 -3.20
C ARG A 186 -6.35 4.82 -4.28
N ALA A 187 -5.08 5.03 -3.96
CA ALA A 187 -4.11 5.64 -4.89
C ALA A 187 -3.41 4.62 -5.79
N GLY A 188 -3.24 3.38 -5.32
CA GLY A 188 -2.54 2.33 -6.05
C GLY A 188 -1.74 1.42 -5.13
N ILE A 189 -0.73 0.75 -5.69
CA ILE A 189 0.17 -0.16 -4.98
C ILE A 189 1.60 0.38 -5.08
N VAL A 190 2.26 0.58 -3.94
CA VAL A 190 3.68 0.96 -3.82
C VAL A 190 4.40 -0.15 -3.08
N ASP A 191 5.42 -0.75 -3.69
CA ASP A 191 6.20 -1.87 -3.12
C ASP A 191 5.33 -3.01 -2.53
N SER A 192 4.26 -3.38 -3.25
CA SER A 192 3.26 -4.40 -2.86
C SER A 192 2.28 -3.98 -1.76
N PHE A 193 2.34 -2.75 -1.26
CA PHE A 193 1.41 -2.21 -0.28
C PHE A 193 0.36 -1.33 -0.95
N THR A 194 -0.92 -1.56 -0.60
CA THR A 194 -2.00 -0.68 -1.07
C THR A 194 -1.90 0.66 -0.34
N MET A 195 -1.84 1.75 -1.11
CA MET A 195 -1.79 3.11 -0.62
C MET A 195 -3.13 3.81 -0.78
N TYR A 196 -3.38 4.76 0.13
CA TYR A 196 -4.57 5.60 0.17
C TYR A 196 -4.16 7.06 0.20
N GLY A 197 -5.08 7.93 -0.21
CA GLY A 197 -4.82 9.36 -0.37
C GLY A 197 -4.51 9.70 -1.81
N VAL A 198 -5.42 10.42 -2.46
CA VAL A 198 -5.27 10.93 -3.84
C VAL A 198 -5.45 12.44 -3.84
N ILE A 199 -4.74 13.13 -4.73
CA ILE A 199 -4.97 14.56 -5.01
C ILE A 199 -5.83 14.69 -6.26
N THR A 200 -6.91 15.47 -6.16
CA THR A 200 -7.78 15.78 -7.29
C THR A 200 -7.79 17.28 -7.57
N THR A 201 -7.83 17.62 -8.85
CA THR A 201 -7.98 19.00 -9.37
C THR A 201 -9.33 19.23 -10.05
N GLN A 202 -10.26 18.27 -9.87
CA GLN A 202 -11.62 18.32 -10.41
C GLN A 202 -12.63 18.59 -9.30
N THR A 203 -13.63 19.42 -9.60
CA THR A 203 -14.79 19.66 -8.74
C THR A 203 -15.79 18.51 -8.93
N VAL A 204 -15.91 17.65 -7.93
CA VAL A 204 -16.99 16.65 -7.92
C VAL A 204 -18.28 17.36 -7.51
N SER A 205 -19.19 17.55 -8.46
CA SER A 205 -20.50 18.14 -8.20
C SER A 205 -21.48 17.03 -7.75
N PRO A 206 -22.12 17.12 -6.56
CA PRO A 206 -23.04 16.08 -6.07
C PRO A 206 -24.19 15.77 -7.03
N GLN A 207 -24.58 16.77 -7.83
CA GLN A 207 -25.64 16.71 -8.85
C GLN A 207 -25.23 15.95 -10.12
N HIS A 208 -23.96 15.59 -10.28
CA HIS A 208 -23.45 14.77 -11.40
C HIS A 208 -22.86 13.42 -10.93
N CYS A 209 -22.96 13.10 -9.63
CA CYS A 209 -22.61 11.79 -9.12
C CYS A 209 -23.76 10.80 -9.37
N ILE A 210 -23.58 9.89 -10.32
CA ILE A 210 -24.45 8.72 -10.45
C ILE A 210 -23.90 7.64 -9.51
N LEU A 211 -24.60 7.43 -8.41
CA LEU A 211 -24.31 6.34 -7.47
C LEU A 211 -24.78 5.04 -8.13
N ASN A 212 -23.87 4.26 -8.69
CA ASN A 212 -24.22 2.98 -9.28
C ASN A 212 -24.44 1.96 -8.15
N THR A 213 -25.68 1.86 -7.66
CA THR A 213 -26.09 0.90 -6.64
C THR A 213 -26.48 -0.43 -7.27
N ASP A 214 -25.54 -1.09 -7.94
CA ASP A 214 -25.74 -2.48 -8.33
C ASP A 214 -25.48 -3.37 -7.11
N ILE A 215 -26.56 -3.57 -6.34
CA ILE A 215 -26.64 -4.53 -5.25
C ILE A 215 -26.65 -5.93 -5.89
N GLY A 216 -25.47 -6.53 -6.03
CA GLY A 216 -25.39 -7.95 -6.39
C GLY A 216 -24.08 -8.39 -7.02
N GLY A 217 -23.08 -8.70 -6.20
CA GLY A 217 -22.07 -9.72 -6.53
C GLY A 217 -20.71 -9.21 -6.99
N SER A 218 -19.71 -9.53 -6.16
CA SER A 218 -18.26 -9.43 -6.41
C SER A 218 -17.68 -8.01 -6.46
N PHE A 219 -16.97 -7.67 -5.39
CA PHE A 219 -16.17 -6.46 -5.23
C PHE A 219 -14.89 -6.58 -6.06
N TYR A 220 -14.96 -6.19 -7.34
CA TYR A 220 -13.79 -6.01 -8.20
C TYR A 220 -13.96 -4.73 -9.02
N ASP A 221 -12.93 -3.89 -8.94
CA ASP A 221 -12.64 -2.70 -9.76
C ASP A 221 -13.73 -1.65 -9.94
N HIS A 222 -13.63 -0.59 -9.13
CA HIS A 222 -14.02 0.74 -9.57
C HIS A 222 -12.83 1.40 -10.29
N THR A 223 -12.76 1.19 -11.60
CA THR A 223 -11.96 2.05 -12.47
C THR A 223 -12.73 3.34 -12.72
N MET A 224 -12.58 4.31 -11.81
CA MET A 224 -12.92 5.70 -12.13
C MET A 224 -11.84 6.25 -13.06
N GLY A 225 -12.23 6.82 -14.20
CA GLY A 225 -11.31 7.46 -15.13
C GLY A 225 -10.71 8.73 -14.52
N TYR A 226 -9.63 8.58 -13.76
CA TYR A 226 -8.79 9.67 -13.33
C TYR A 226 -7.72 9.94 -14.39
N SER A 227 -7.52 11.21 -14.75
CA SER A 227 -6.30 11.60 -15.44
C SER A 227 -5.19 11.66 -14.41
N THR A 228 -4.51 10.54 -14.18
CA THR A 228 -3.19 10.55 -13.53
C THR A 228 -2.24 11.29 -14.45
N LEU A 229 -1.68 12.40 -13.98
CA LEU A 229 -0.44 12.92 -14.53
C LEU A 229 0.65 11.89 -14.18
N GLY A 230 0.86 10.94 -15.10
CA GLY A 230 1.97 10.00 -15.03
C GLY A 230 3.31 10.72 -15.22
N PRO A 231 4.40 10.17 -14.69
CA PRO A 231 5.73 10.69 -14.97
C PRO A 231 6.05 10.60 -16.47
N PRO A 232 6.93 11.46 -17.01
CA PRO A 232 7.34 11.39 -18.40
C PRO A 232 8.00 10.03 -18.68
N ASP A 233 7.46 9.33 -19.67
CA ASP A 233 7.96 8.05 -20.17
C ASP A 233 9.37 8.26 -20.74
N SER A 234 10.38 7.74 -20.04
CA SER A 234 11.75 7.67 -20.54
C SER A 234 11.90 6.41 -21.38
N SER A 235 11.21 6.33 -22.53
CA SER A 235 11.42 5.23 -23.47
C SER A 235 11.02 5.56 -24.92
N GLU A 236 11.61 6.61 -25.50
CA GLU A 236 11.77 6.72 -26.95
C GLU A 236 13.24 6.96 -27.31
N LEU A 237 13.98 5.86 -27.52
CA LEU A 237 15.20 5.88 -28.33
C LEU A 237 14.80 5.62 -29.78
N PRO A 238 15.14 6.50 -30.74
CA PRO A 238 14.82 6.29 -32.14
C PRO A 238 15.69 5.19 -32.76
N GLY A 239 15.08 4.49 -33.72
CA GLY A 239 15.55 3.25 -34.31
C GLY A 239 16.97 3.29 -34.89
N HIS A 240 17.68 2.19 -34.67
CA HIS A 240 18.92 1.87 -35.36
C HIS A 240 18.62 0.76 -36.37
N ASP A 241 18.74 1.09 -37.66
CA ASP A 241 18.62 0.13 -38.76
C ASP A 241 19.72 -0.96 -38.68
N PRO A 242 19.41 -2.22 -39.06
CA PRO A 242 20.41 -3.27 -39.13
C PRO A 242 21.20 -3.18 -40.46
N LEU A 243 22.50 -2.93 -40.37
CA LEU A 243 23.44 -3.12 -41.48
C LEU A 243 23.64 -4.62 -41.75
N PRO A 244 23.65 -5.07 -43.02
CA PRO A 244 23.90 -6.47 -43.37
C PRO A 244 25.40 -6.81 -43.29
N ALA A 245 25.71 -7.92 -42.63
CA ALA A 245 27.04 -8.53 -42.63
C ALA A 245 27.36 -9.09 -44.03
N ASN A 246 28.34 -8.48 -44.71
CA ASN A 246 28.99 -9.05 -45.88
C ASN A 246 30.51 -9.04 -45.63
N VAL A 247 31.07 -10.22 -45.41
CA VAL A 247 32.52 -10.46 -45.24
C VAL A 247 32.99 -11.28 -46.44
N PRO A 248 33.92 -10.78 -47.27
CA PRO A 248 34.65 -11.63 -48.19
C PRO A 248 35.98 -12.07 -47.57
N SER A 249 36.18 -13.39 -47.58
CA SER A 249 37.43 -14.09 -47.30
C SER A 249 38.53 -13.71 -48.30
N ILE A 250 39.71 -13.30 -47.81
CA ILE A 250 40.97 -13.36 -48.56
C ILE A 250 42.10 -13.78 -47.60
N THR A 251 42.62 -14.98 -47.80
CA THR A 251 44.01 -15.41 -47.55
C THR A 251 44.69 -15.59 -48.92
N PRO A 252 46.00 -15.89 -49.07
CA PRO A 252 47.11 -16.06 -48.10
C PRO A 252 48.41 -15.30 -48.50
N GLY A 253 49.46 -15.37 -47.67
CA GLY A 253 50.81 -14.93 -48.06
C GLY A 253 51.86 -14.98 -46.94
N GLU A 254 52.44 -16.17 -46.73
CA GLU A 254 53.72 -16.47 -46.07
C GLU A 254 54.92 -15.75 -46.74
N PRO A 255 56.17 -15.75 -46.20
CA PRO A 255 56.81 -16.76 -45.32
C PRO A 255 57.21 -16.32 -43.90
#